data_AF-A0A239K8G9-F1
#
_entry.id   AF-A0A239K8G9-F1
#
_cell.length_a   1.000
_cell.length_b   1.000
_cell.length_c   1.000
_cell.angle_alpha   90.00
_cell.angle_beta   90.00
_cell.angle_gamma   90.00
#
_symmetry.space_group_name_H-M   'P 1'
#
loop_
_entity.id
_entity.type
_entity.pdbx_description
1 polymer ?
#
loop_
_entity_poly.entity_id
_entity_poly.type
_entity_poly.pdbx_seq_one_letter_code
_entity_poly.pdbx_strand_id
1 'polypeptide(L)' 'MAVGRLRPRTTEELLAGVLDRLRRLETRTSVTVGGPAGAYVLEVNEAGELTARHAATGHVTVVAVPAPEGG' A
#
# COMPACT_ATOMS: atom_id res chain seq x y z
N MET A 1 7.65 31.23 10.45
CA MET A 1 7.03 30.03 9.85
C MET A 1 6.74 30.33 8.39
N ALA A 2 7.44 29.69 7.46
CA ALA A 2 7.25 29.93 6.04
C ALA A 2 6.02 29.15 5.56
N VAL A 3 4.91 29.84 5.32
CA VAL A 3 3.80 29.28 4.55
C VAL A 3 4.30 29.15 3.12
N GLY A 4 4.76 27.96 2.75
CA GLY A 4 5.20 27.66 1.39
C GLY A 4 4.08 28.04 0.43
N ARG A 5 4.32 29.03 -0.43
CA ARG A 5 3.35 29.48 -1.44
C ARG A 5 3.00 28.27 -2.31
N LEU A 6 1.78 27.75 -2.17
CA LEU A 6 1.24 26.72 -3.04
C LEU A 6 1.15 27.31 -4.43
N ARG A 7 2.11 26.99 -5.29
CA ARG A 7 2.08 27.37 -6.70
C ARG A 7 0.92 26.60 -7.34
N PRO A 8 0.04 27.24 -8.13
CA PRO A 8 -0.98 26.51 -8.89
C PRO A 8 -0.26 25.53 -9.81
N ARG A 9 -0.58 24.24 -9.66
CA ARG A 9 -0.05 23.19 -10.53
C ARG A 9 -0.75 23.25 -11.87
N THR A 10 -0.02 23.04 -12.95
CA THR A 10 -0.65 22.90 -14.27
C THR A 10 -1.37 21.55 -14.37
N THR A 11 -2.30 21.43 -15.31
CA THR A 11 -2.98 20.16 -15.58
C THR A 11 -1.97 19.06 -15.94
N GLU A 12 -0.89 19.36 -16.67
CA GLU A 12 0.14 18.36 -16.97
C GLU A 12 0.89 17.88 -15.71
N GLU A 13 1.19 18.78 -14.77
CA GLU A 13 1.85 18.41 -13.50
C GLU A 13 0.96 17.52 -12.63
N LEU A 14 -0.35 17.76 -12.64
CA LEU A 14 -1.32 16.90 -11.96
C LEU A 14 -1.40 15.52 -12.63
N LEU A 15 -1.45 15.48 -13.96
CA LEU A 15 -1.49 14.23 -14.72
C LEU A 15 -0.22 13.38 -14.48
N ALA A 16 0.95 14.02 -14.52
CA ALA A 16 2.23 13.36 -14.24
C ALA A 16 2.29 12.80 -12.81
N GLY A 17 1.77 13.54 -11.83
CA GLY A 17 1.70 13.07 -10.44
C GLY A 17 0.76 11.87 -10.26
N VAL A 18 -0.36 11.84 -10.99
CA VAL A 18 -1.30 10.71 -10.97
C VAL A 18 -0.67 9.49 -11.65
N LEU A 19 -0.03 9.65 -12.80
CA LEU A 19 0.63 8.56 -13.53
C LEU A 19 1.80 7.97 -12.72
N ASP A 20 2.62 8.80 -12.07
CA ASP A 20 3.70 8.31 -11.19
C ASP A 20 3.13 7.51 -10.01
N ARG A 21 1.99 7.96 -9.46
CA ARG A 21 1.32 7.25 -8.37
C ARG A 21 0.72 5.92 -8.83
N LEU A 22 0.10 5.88 -10.01
CA LEU A 22 -0.40 4.65 -10.61
C LEU A 22 0.73 3.68 -10.88
N ARG A 23 1.83 4.13 -11.47
CA ARG A 23 3.01 3.29 -11.72
C ARG A 23 3.64 2.73 -10.44
N ARG A 24 3.67 3.52 -9.36
CA ARG A 24 4.09 3.05 -8.02
C ARG A 24 3.11 2.04 -7.41
N LEU A 25 1.83 2.09 -7.78
CA LEU A 25 0.82 1.14 -7.31
C LEU A 25 0.83 -0.14 -8.14
N GLU A 26 1.00 -0.05 -9.47
CA GLU A 26 1.16 -1.20 -10.37
C GLU A 26 2.40 -2.04 -10.03
N THR A 27 3.44 -1.41 -9.50
CA THR A 27 4.68 -2.09 -9.06
C THR A 27 4.65 -2.51 -7.60
N ARG A 28 3.63 -2.11 -6.82
CA ARG A 28 3.48 -2.51 -5.42
C ARG A 28 2.78 -3.85 -5.34
N THR A 29 3.59 -4.90 -5.34
CA THR A 29 3.17 -6.27 -5.00
C THR A 29 2.96 -6.46 -3.50
N SER A 30 3.20 -5.42 -2.69
CA SER A 30 3.08 -5.49 -1.23
C SER A 30 2.37 -4.32 -0.57
N VAL A 31 1.70 -4.62 0.54
CA VAL A 31 0.92 -3.69 1.36
C VAL A 31 1.30 -3.86 2.82
N THR A 32 1.55 -2.76 3.54
CA THR A 32 1.77 -2.81 4.98
C THR A 32 0.45 -2.66 5.73
N VAL A 33 0.13 -3.60 6.64
CA VAL A 33 -1.09 -3.58 7.46
C VAL A 33 -0.73 -3.65 8.95
N GLY A 34 -1.36 -2.79 9.75
CA GLY A 34 -1.14 -2.69 11.19
C GLY A 34 -0.36 -1.44 11.62
N GLY A 35 -0.23 -1.24 12.93
CA GLY A 35 0.55 -0.15 13.53
C GLY A 35 2.05 -0.42 13.50
N PRO A 36 2.91 0.59 13.70
CA PRO A 36 4.36 0.51 13.48
C PRO A 36 5.09 -0.56 14.32
N ALA A 37 4.57 -0.93 15.49
CA ALA A 37 5.14 -1.99 16.34
C ALA A 37 4.70 -3.42 15.95
N GLY A 38 3.75 -3.56 15.02
CA GLY A 38 3.13 -4.83 14.63
C GLY A 38 2.80 -4.88 13.14
N ALA A 39 3.58 -4.20 12.31
CA ALA A 39 3.31 -4.04 10.90
C ALA A 39 3.61 -5.34 10.15
N TYR A 40 2.60 -5.85 9.46
CA TYR A 40 2.71 -6.96 8.53
C TYR A 40 2.93 -6.41 7.14
N VAL A 41 3.90 -6.96 6.41
CA VAL A 41 4.03 -6.74 4.97
C VAL A 41 3.30 -7.90 4.30
N LEU A 42 2.18 -7.59 3.64
CA LEU A 42 1.45 -8.51 2.78
C LEU A 42 2.05 -8.46 1.39
N GLU A 43 2.28 -9.61 0.77
CA GLU A 43 2.91 -9.73 -0.56
C GLU A 43 2.22 -10.85 -1.34
N VAL A 44 2.06 -10.67 -2.65
CA VAL A 44 1.64 -11.78 -3.53
C VAL A 44 2.88 -12.49 -4.04
N ASN A 45 2.98 -13.80 -3.83
CA ASN A 45 4.12 -14.60 -4.29
C ASN A 45 4.01 -14.93 -5.79
N GLU A 46 5.04 -15.57 -6.36
CA GLU A 46 5.07 -15.96 -7.78
C GLU A 46 3.99 -16.98 -8.17
N ALA A 47 3.43 -17.71 -7.20
CA ALA A 47 2.30 -18.61 -7.39
C ALA A 47 0.93 -17.90 -7.32
N GLY A 48 0.90 -16.58 -7.07
CA GLY A 48 -0.32 -15.79 -6.93
C GLY A 48 -0.97 -15.87 -5.55
N GLU A 49 -0.29 -16.43 -4.56
CA GLU A 49 -0.81 -16.57 -3.19
C GLU A 49 -0.48 -15.34 -2.35
N LEU A 50 -1.41 -14.95 -1.47
CA LEU A 50 -1.21 -13.85 -0.52
C LEU A 50 -0.43 -14.36 0.71
N THR A 51 0.76 -13.79 0.92
CA THR A 51 1.63 -14.08 2.05
C THR A 51 1.71 -12.87 2.97
N ALA A 52 1.91 -13.07 4.27
CA ALA A 52 2.21 -11.98 5.20
C ALA A 52 3.51 -12.26 5.94
N ARG A 53 4.32 -11.20 6.10
CA ARG A 53 5.59 -11.25 6.80
C ARG A 53 5.60 -10.21 7.90
N HIS A 54 5.91 -10.66 9.11
CA HIS A 54 6.11 -9.81 10.26
C HIS A 54 7.60 -9.81 10.63
N ALA A 55 8.19 -8.63 10.82
CA ALA A 55 9.63 -8.49 11.00
C ALA A 55 10.18 -9.25 12.21
N ALA A 56 9.39 -9.37 13.29
CA ALA A 56 9.82 -10.03 14.52
C ALA A 56 9.44 -11.52 14.61
N THR A 57 8.34 -11.93 13.98
CA THR A 57 7.77 -13.29 14.16
C THR A 57 7.83 -14.13 12.90
N GLY A 58 8.32 -13.60 11.79
CA GLY A 58 8.49 -14.32 10.53
C GLY A 58 7.23 -14.37 9.67
N HIS A 59 7.06 -15.45 8.90
CA HIS A 59 5.92 -15.64 8.01
C HIS A 59 4.66 -16.00 8.78
N VAL A 60 3.53 -15.41 8.39
CA VAL A 60 2.23 -15.66 9.01
C VAL A 60 1.22 -16.00 7.93
N THR A 61 0.40 -17.02 8.17
CA THR A 61 -0.64 -17.45 7.25
C THR A 61 -1.73 -16.37 7.18
N VAL A 62 -2.01 -15.88 5.97
CA VAL A 62 -3.11 -14.95 5.75
C VAL A 62 -4.38 -15.75 5.53
N VAL A 63 -5.36 -15.56 6.40
CA VAL A 63 -6.70 -16.13 6.23
C VAL A 63 -7.63 -15.00 5.77
N ALA A 64 -8.02 -15.04 4.50
CA ALA A 64 -9.07 -14.15 4.00
C ALA A 64 -10.42 -14.68 4.51
N VAL A 65 -10.99 -13.99 5.48
CA VAL A 65 -12.37 -14.25 5.91
C VAL A 65 -13.26 -13.32 5.09
N PRO A 66 -14.27 -13.83 4.36
CA PRO A 66 -15.21 -12.96 3.67
C PRO A 66 -15.82 -12.01 4.68
N ALA A 67 -15.90 -10.73 4.32
CA ALA A 67 -16.55 -9.75 5.18
C ALA A 67 -17.97 -10.24 5.46
N PRO A 68 -18.44 -10.20 6.73
CA PRO A 68 -19.83 -10.50 7.00
C PRO A 68 -20.67 -9.57 6.14
N GLU A 69 -21.59 -10.13 5.37
CA GLU A 69 -22.56 -9.33 4.61
C GLU A 69 -23.43 -8.57 5.61
N GLY A 70 -23.07 -7.32 5.91
CA GLY A 70 -23.96 -6.35 6.53
C GLY A 70 -23.82 -6.13 8.03
N GLY A 71 -23.74 -4.84 8.38
CA GLY A 71 -24.10 -4.23 9.65
C GLY A 71 -24.47 -2.78 9.39
#